data_AF-A0A7J6Q0Q8-F1
#
_entry.id   AF-A0A7J6Q0Q8-F1
#
_cell.length_a   1.000
_cell.length_b   1.000
_cell.length_c   1.000
_cell.angle_alpha   90.00
_cell.angle_beta   90.00
_cell.angle_gamma   90.00
#
_symmetry.space_group_name_H-M   'P 1'
#
loop_
_entity.id
_entity.type
_entity.pdbx_description
1 polymer ?
#
loop_
_entity_poly.entity_id
_entity_poly.type
_entity_poly.pdbx_seq_one_letter_code
_entity_poly.pdbx_strand_id
1 'polypeptide(L)'
;MIILSRRLCAKAVKESPGKLLRWTPADREYLLRGLGRIRPSRRMLEAKNRFQIYDEIDTQQLAKVIGNCLATEPGEIVVIETSNPSSLNRAVRAAATVSQMERLLPLVLRFTGPPVDKESRSSEDIWVSMAAEPLPEEGVNVKDLHVAAKSSVSALAVAITNIVHDGDTAKLIGIGPENAFKMARAIAIAANHCTNPAIGPVGDLLCQARTVVLDPTTNAAPSQRGGKPFWGLQLLVRIRLKKRRKKVPL
;
A
#
# COMPACT_ATOMS: atom_id res chain seq x y z
N MET A 1 -12.42 20.33 35.26
CA MET A 1 -11.70 20.04 34.01
C MET A 1 -11.15 18.62 34.09
N ILE A 2 -11.84 17.66 33.45
CA ILE A 2 -11.46 16.24 33.43
C ILE A 2 -11.52 15.81 31.96
N ILE A 3 -10.37 15.51 31.36
CA ILE A 3 -10.28 14.95 30.01
C ILE A 3 -10.21 13.43 30.16
N LEU A 4 -11.33 12.76 29.93
CA LEU A 4 -11.40 11.30 29.87
C LEU A 4 -11.21 10.83 28.42
N SER A 5 -10.17 10.03 28.26
CA SER A 5 -9.78 9.34 27.03
C SER A 5 -10.66 8.12 26.75
N ARG A 6 -10.59 7.64 25.49
CA ARG A 6 -11.09 6.38 24.90
C ARG A 6 -12.47 6.42 24.22
N ARG A 7 -12.43 6.24 22.89
CA ARG A 7 -13.23 5.23 22.16
C ARG A 7 -12.58 4.95 20.80
N LEU A 8 -11.84 3.84 20.74
CA LEU A 8 -11.48 3.13 19.51
C LEU A 8 -12.76 2.52 18.93
N CYS A 9 -13.08 2.83 17.68
CA CYS A 9 -14.22 2.25 16.97
C CYS A 9 -13.87 0.81 16.54
N ALA A 10 -14.06 -0.14 17.45
CA ALA A 10 -13.85 -1.58 17.25
C ALA A 10 -15.02 -2.23 16.47
N LYS A 11 -15.26 -1.80 15.23
CA LYS A 11 -16.26 -2.43 14.35
C LYS A 11 -15.70 -3.20 13.15
N ALA A 12 -14.38 -3.18 12.93
CA ALA A 12 -13.74 -3.89 11.81
C ALA A 12 -13.02 -5.21 12.18
N VAL A 13 -13.09 -5.67 13.44
CA VAL A 13 -12.31 -6.84 13.93
C VAL A 13 -13.18 -8.04 14.33
N LYS A 14 -14.50 -8.01 14.07
CA LYS A 14 -15.41 -9.07 14.55
C LYS A 14 -15.58 -10.29 13.63
N GLU A 15 -14.92 -10.35 12.47
CA GLU A 15 -15.12 -11.45 11.53
C GLU A 15 -13.79 -12.01 10.99
N SER A 16 -13.03 -12.67 11.87
CA SER A 16 -12.02 -13.67 11.48
C SER A 16 -11.73 -14.58 12.67
N PRO A 17 -12.24 -15.82 12.71
CA PRO A 17 -11.82 -16.81 13.69
C PRO A 17 -10.50 -17.44 13.20
N GLY A 18 -9.45 -16.61 13.10
CA GLY A 18 -8.07 -17.03 12.88
C GLY A 18 -7.28 -16.71 14.15
N LYS A 19 -6.22 -17.48 14.44
CA LYS A 19 -5.32 -17.22 15.58
C LYS A 19 -4.70 -15.82 15.42
N LEU A 20 -5.34 -14.80 16.01
CA LEU A 20 -4.76 -13.47 16.17
C LEU A 20 -3.37 -13.63 16.79
N LEU A 21 -2.33 -13.32 16.01
CA LEU A 21 -0.96 -13.21 16.50
C LEU A 21 -1.00 -12.35 17.79
N ARG A 22 -0.66 -12.94 18.94
CA ARG A 22 -0.65 -12.22 20.22
C ARG A 22 0.61 -11.36 20.26
N TRP A 23 0.49 -10.12 19.78
CA TRP A 23 1.56 -9.13 19.80
C TRP A 23 1.92 -8.70 21.22
N THR A 24 3.20 -8.77 21.57
CA THR A 24 3.71 -8.24 22.84
C THR A 24 3.71 -6.71 22.83
N PRO A 25 3.76 -6.02 23.99
CA PRO A 25 3.93 -4.57 24.05
C PRO A 25 5.18 -4.07 23.31
N ALA A 26 6.27 -4.84 23.33
CA ALA A 26 7.51 -4.53 22.61
C ALA A 26 7.31 -4.61 21.08
N ASP A 27 6.55 -5.60 20.60
CA ASP A 27 6.16 -5.67 19.18
C ASP A 27 5.35 -4.44 18.81
N ARG A 28 4.35 -4.06 19.62
CA ARG A 28 3.54 -2.85 19.37
C ARG A 28 4.36 -1.57 19.31
N GLU A 29 5.36 -1.42 20.17
CA GLU A 29 6.24 -0.27 20.16
C GLU A 29 7.16 -0.25 18.93
N TYR A 30 7.67 -1.40 18.49
CA TYR A 30 8.43 -1.54 17.25
C TYR A 30 7.57 -1.22 16.01
N LEU A 31 6.34 -1.73 15.96
CA LEU A 31 5.36 -1.46 14.89
C LEU A 31 5.00 0.04 14.82
N LEU A 32 4.97 0.74 15.96
CA LEU A 32 4.67 2.18 16.04
C LEU A 32 5.87 3.08 15.73
N ARG A 33 7.10 2.65 16.05
CA ARG A 33 8.36 3.37 15.72
C ARG A 33 8.78 3.20 14.25
N GLY A 34 8.14 2.32 13.49
CA GLY A 34 8.48 1.97 12.11
C GLY A 34 8.24 3.07 11.05
N LEU A 35 7.54 4.15 11.38
CA LEU A 35 7.31 5.27 10.46
C LEU A 35 8.62 5.93 10.00
N GLY A 36 9.70 5.83 10.79
CA GLY A 36 10.96 6.53 10.53
C GLY A 36 11.97 5.85 9.61
N ARG A 37 11.79 4.58 9.19
CA ARG A 37 12.84 3.86 8.41
C ARG A 37 12.31 2.80 7.44
N ILE A 38 11.29 3.11 6.63
CA ILE A 38 10.90 2.21 5.53
C ILE A 38 11.87 2.46 4.37
N ARG A 39 12.93 1.65 4.30
CA ARG A 39 14.04 1.90 3.38
C ARG A 39 13.67 1.51 1.94
N PRO A 40 14.03 2.33 0.94
CA PRO A 40 13.94 1.93 -0.46
C PRO A 40 14.87 0.73 -0.70
N SER A 41 14.44 -0.20 -1.56
CA SER A 41 15.30 -1.31 -1.95
C SER A 41 16.47 -0.82 -2.81
N ARG A 42 17.56 -1.60 -2.86
CA ARG A 42 18.70 -1.32 -3.76
C ARG A 42 18.24 -1.12 -5.21
N ARG A 43 17.32 -1.97 -5.69
CA ARG A 43 16.74 -1.86 -7.04
C ARG A 43 16.11 -0.47 -7.24
N MET A 44 15.32 0.01 -6.29
CA MET A 44 14.72 1.36 -6.37
C MET A 44 15.77 2.48 -6.39
N LEU A 45 16.85 2.34 -5.61
CA LEU A 45 17.96 3.30 -5.55
C LEU A 45 18.84 3.31 -6.81
N GLU A 46 18.86 2.22 -7.57
CA GLU A 46 19.62 2.08 -8.81
C GLU A 46 18.74 2.22 -10.06
N ALA A 47 17.44 2.46 -9.89
CA ALA A 47 16.49 2.60 -11.00
C ALA A 47 16.87 3.79 -11.91
N LYS A 48 16.98 3.52 -13.21
CA LYS A 48 17.21 4.54 -14.26
C LYS A 48 16.01 5.48 -14.39
N ASN A 49 14.81 4.90 -14.37
CA ASN A 49 13.55 5.62 -14.55
C ASN A 49 13.02 6.14 -13.20
N ARG A 50 13.62 7.24 -12.71
CA ARG A 50 13.19 7.89 -11.47
C ARG A 50 12.66 9.29 -11.72
N PHE A 51 11.47 9.56 -11.22
CA PHE A 51 10.76 10.81 -11.46
C PHE A 51 10.27 11.41 -10.17
N GLN A 52 10.22 12.75 -10.12
CA GLN A 52 9.47 13.48 -9.13
C GLN A 52 8.23 14.07 -9.81
N ILE A 53 7.07 13.96 -9.16
CA ILE A 53 5.83 14.53 -9.69
C ILE A 53 5.68 15.97 -9.21
N TYR A 54 5.52 16.88 -10.17
CA TYR A 54 5.00 18.23 -9.92
C TYR A 54 3.47 18.24 -10.02
N ASP A 55 2.82 19.18 -9.34
CA ASP A 55 1.36 19.12 -9.13
C ASP A 55 0.50 19.31 -10.39
N GLU A 56 1.10 19.65 -11.52
CA GLU A 56 0.39 19.99 -12.75
C GLU A 56 0.26 18.83 -13.75
N ILE A 57 0.97 17.71 -13.56
CA ILE A 57 0.95 16.62 -14.53
C ILE A 57 -0.40 15.89 -14.55
N ASP A 58 -0.96 15.70 -15.75
CA ASP A 58 -2.17 14.90 -15.95
C ASP A 58 -1.93 13.41 -15.71
N THR A 59 -2.93 12.71 -15.17
CA THR A 59 -2.83 11.29 -14.81
C THR A 59 -2.67 10.39 -16.04
N GLN A 60 -3.31 10.72 -17.17
CA GLN A 60 -3.18 9.94 -18.41
C GLN A 60 -1.83 10.16 -19.06
N GLN A 61 -1.32 11.39 -19.03
CA GLN A 61 0.04 11.68 -19.48
C GLN A 61 1.08 10.92 -18.66
N LEU A 62 0.96 10.96 -17.33
CA LEU A 62 1.82 10.19 -16.44
C LEU A 62 1.73 8.68 -16.69
N ALA A 63 0.52 8.15 -16.94
CA ALA A 63 0.32 6.74 -17.29
C ALA A 63 1.07 6.36 -18.58
N LYS A 64 1.02 7.20 -19.62
CA LYS A 64 1.78 6.98 -20.86
C LYS A 64 3.29 6.93 -20.61
N VAL A 65 3.82 7.85 -19.81
CA VAL A 65 5.26 7.86 -19.44
C VAL A 65 5.64 6.57 -18.73
N ILE A 66 4.88 6.16 -17.71
CA ILE A 66 5.11 4.91 -16.97
C ILE A 66 5.06 3.71 -17.91
N GLY A 67 4.02 3.62 -18.75
CA GLY A 67 3.85 2.51 -19.69
C GLY A 67 5.00 2.39 -20.68
N ASN A 68 5.47 3.53 -21.23
CA ASN A 68 6.60 3.55 -22.16
C ASN A 68 7.90 3.09 -21.48
N CYS A 69 8.20 3.58 -20.28
CA CYS A 69 9.39 3.18 -19.53
C CYS A 69 9.40 1.67 -19.24
N LEU A 70 8.25 1.11 -18.87
CA LEU A 70 8.13 -0.32 -18.54
C LEU A 70 8.13 -1.23 -19.78
N ALA A 71 7.82 -0.69 -20.96
CA ALA A 71 7.86 -1.43 -22.22
C ALA A 71 9.27 -1.55 -22.83
N THR A 72 10.24 -0.75 -22.36
CA THR A 72 11.59 -0.68 -22.94
C THR A 72 12.36 -1.99 -22.76
N GLU A 73 12.45 -2.52 -21.53
CA GLU A 73 13.20 -3.73 -21.22
C GLU A 73 12.47 -4.60 -20.17
N PRO A 74 12.52 -5.94 -20.28
CA PRO A 74 11.97 -6.82 -19.26
C PRO A 74 12.59 -6.57 -17.88
N GLY A 75 11.74 -6.41 -16.87
CA GLY A 75 12.20 -6.16 -15.51
C GLY A 75 12.60 -4.70 -15.24
N GLU A 76 12.31 -3.78 -16.15
CA GLU A 76 12.37 -2.35 -15.86
C GLU A 76 11.49 -1.98 -14.66
N ILE A 77 11.93 -0.95 -13.96
CA ILE A 77 11.19 -0.39 -12.83
C ILE A 77 11.11 1.12 -12.96
N VAL A 78 9.93 1.64 -12.67
CA VAL A 78 9.70 3.07 -12.57
C VAL A 78 9.58 3.43 -11.10
N VAL A 79 10.32 4.44 -10.65
CA VAL A 79 10.25 4.97 -9.29
C VAL A 79 9.73 6.39 -9.35
N ILE A 80 8.70 6.66 -8.57
CA ILE A 80 8.13 8.00 -8.42
C ILE A 80 8.31 8.46 -6.98
N GLU A 81 9.04 9.55 -6.80
CA GLU A 81 9.21 10.26 -5.53
C GLU A 81 8.02 11.23 -5.35
N THR A 82 7.27 11.06 -4.25
CA THR A 82 6.09 11.88 -3.95
C THR A 82 6.27 12.58 -2.61
N SER A 83 5.92 13.86 -2.56
CA SER A 83 6.08 14.73 -1.40
C SER A 83 4.75 15.16 -0.77
N ASN A 84 3.62 14.80 -1.39
CA ASN A 84 2.30 15.17 -0.89
C ASN A 84 1.21 14.14 -1.29
N PRO A 85 0.03 14.15 -0.63
CA PRO A 85 -1.06 13.21 -0.93
C PRO A 85 -1.56 13.26 -2.39
N SER A 86 -1.56 14.44 -3.01
CA SER A 86 -2.07 14.64 -4.38
C SER A 86 -1.17 13.97 -5.42
N SER A 87 0.13 14.22 -5.36
CA SER A 87 1.15 13.61 -6.23
C SER A 87 1.16 12.09 -6.11
N LEU A 88 1.05 11.55 -4.89
CA LEU A 88 0.90 10.11 -4.69
C LEU A 88 -0.38 9.56 -5.29
N ASN A 89 -1.52 10.20 -5.06
CA ASN A 89 -2.79 9.75 -5.64
C ASN A 89 -2.74 9.76 -7.18
N ARG A 90 -2.09 10.75 -7.80
CA ARG A 90 -1.84 10.75 -9.26
C ARG A 90 -0.96 9.57 -9.68
N ALA A 91 0.16 9.33 -8.99
CA ALA A 91 1.07 8.22 -9.29
C ALA A 91 0.35 6.87 -9.25
N VAL A 92 -0.42 6.63 -8.19
CA VAL A 92 -1.13 5.37 -7.98
C VAL A 92 -2.29 5.20 -8.96
N ARG A 93 -3.01 6.27 -9.30
CA ARG A 93 -4.04 6.24 -10.36
C ARG A 93 -3.43 6.00 -11.73
N ALA A 94 -2.30 6.64 -12.05
CA ALA A 94 -1.60 6.39 -13.30
C ALA A 94 -1.17 4.93 -13.42
N ALA A 95 -0.63 4.34 -12.35
CA ALA A 95 -0.31 2.92 -12.31
C ALA A 95 -1.55 2.01 -12.48
N ALA A 96 -2.69 2.40 -11.89
CA ALA A 96 -3.95 1.68 -12.10
C ALA A 96 -4.41 1.76 -13.57
N THR A 97 -4.29 2.93 -14.20
CA THR A 97 -4.58 3.11 -15.63
C THR A 97 -3.67 2.23 -16.49
N VAL A 98 -2.36 2.24 -16.23
CA VAL A 98 -1.41 1.39 -16.99
C VAL A 98 -1.72 -0.09 -16.81
N SER A 99 -2.10 -0.53 -15.61
CA SER A 99 -2.49 -1.93 -15.34
C SER A 99 -3.77 -2.36 -16.07
N GLN A 100 -4.61 -1.40 -16.46
CA GLN A 100 -5.82 -1.66 -17.25
C GLN A 100 -5.55 -1.64 -18.76
N MET A 101 -4.40 -1.15 -19.20
CA MET A 101 -4.00 -1.25 -20.61
C MET A 101 -3.57 -2.69 -20.89
N GLU A 102 -4.29 -3.40 -21.77
CA GLU A 102 -4.16 -4.84 -22.07
C GLU A 102 -2.77 -5.30 -22.54
N ARG A 103 -1.80 -4.39 -22.67
CA ARG A 103 -0.46 -4.64 -23.20
C ARG A 103 0.59 -5.03 -22.14
N LEU A 104 0.33 -4.86 -20.85
CA LEU A 104 1.33 -5.09 -19.80
C LEU A 104 0.86 -6.14 -18.79
N LEU A 105 1.81 -6.93 -18.29
CA LEU A 105 1.60 -7.72 -17.07
C LEU A 105 1.09 -6.81 -15.95
N PRO A 106 0.29 -7.33 -15.01
CA PRO A 106 -0.21 -6.54 -13.88
C PRO A 106 0.91 -5.73 -13.21
N LEU A 107 0.71 -4.42 -13.02
CA LEU A 107 1.71 -3.63 -12.31
C LEU A 107 1.67 -3.94 -10.82
N VAL A 108 2.85 -4.24 -10.29
CA VAL A 108 3.09 -4.38 -8.87
C VAL A 108 3.69 -3.09 -8.35
N LEU A 109 3.01 -2.53 -7.36
CA LEU A 109 3.38 -1.35 -6.61
C LEU A 109 4.08 -1.76 -5.31
N ARG A 110 5.13 -1.03 -4.95
CA ARG A 110 5.76 -1.11 -3.63
C ARG A 110 6.00 0.29 -3.10
N PHE A 111 5.63 0.51 -1.85
CA PHE A 111 5.70 1.81 -1.18
C PHE A 111 6.80 1.80 -0.13
N THR A 112 7.65 2.83 -0.15
CA THR A 112 8.73 3.03 0.83
C THR A 112 8.82 4.50 1.24
N GLY A 113 9.63 4.81 2.25
CA GLY A 113 10.07 6.19 2.51
C GLY A 113 11.31 6.56 1.70
N PRO A 114 11.82 7.80 1.84
CA PRO A 114 13.07 8.23 1.24
C PRO A 114 14.30 7.54 1.88
N PRO A 115 15.48 7.57 1.21
CA PRO A 115 16.74 7.11 1.79
C PRO A 115 17.12 7.91 3.04
N VAL A 116 17.76 7.26 4.00
CA VAL A 116 18.13 7.83 5.31
C VAL A 116 19.18 8.94 5.18
N ASP A 117 19.99 8.92 4.11
CA ASP A 117 21.15 9.80 3.93
C ASP A 117 20.80 11.13 3.25
N LYS A 118 19.58 11.27 2.69
CA LYS A 118 19.10 12.58 2.28
C LYS A 118 18.71 13.32 3.57
N GLU A 119 19.32 14.48 3.83
CA GLU A 119 18.90 15.47 4.85
C GLU A 119 17.47 16.03 4.62
N SER A 120 16.61 15.30 3.90
CA SER A 120 15.24 15.66 3.55
C SER A 120 14.36 15.73 4.78
N ARG A 121 14.27 16.96 5.28
CA ARG A 121 13.06 17.68 5.68
C ARG A 121 11.78 16.96 5.24
N SER A 122 10.93 16.59 6.21
CA SER A 122 9.60 15.94 6.11
C SER A 122 9.59 14.41 6.21
N SER A 123 9.11 13.90 7.35
CA SER A 123 8.78 12.49 7.60
C SER A 123 7.58 11.95 6.80
N GLU A 124 7.16 12.68 5.76
CA GLU A 124 5.90 12.43 5.04
C GLU A 124 6.11 11.99 3.59
N ASP A 125 7.33 12.03 3.06
CA ASP A 125 7.59 11.60 1.69
C ASP A 125 7.37 10.09 1.52
N ILE A 126 6.71 9.71 0.43
CA ILE A 126 6.49 8.32 0.03
C ILE A 126 7.04 8.12 -1.37
N TRP A 127 7.84 7.08 -1.53
CA TRP A 127 8.32 6.63 -2.82
C TRP A 127 7.47 5.44 -3.25
N VAL A 128 7.06 5.44 -4.50
CA VAL A 128 6.32 4.33 -5.11
C VAL A 128 7.14 3.76 -6.26
N SER A 129 7.44 2.47 -6.20
CA SER A 129 8.02 1.75 -7.33
C SER A 129 6.96 0.92 -8.04
N MET A 130 7.09 0.82 -9.35
CA MET A 130 6.19 0.15 -10.27
C MET A 130 7.01 -0.80 -11.13
N ALA A 131 6.57 -2.04 -11.22
CA ALA A 131 7.18 -3.05 -12.08
C ALA A 131 6.09 -3.93 -12.69
N ALA A 132 6.25 -4.30 -13.95
CA ALA A 132 5.45 -5.33 -14.58
C ALA A 132 5.93 -6.69 -14.06
N GLU A 133 5.16 -7.31 -13.16
CA GLU A 133 5.55 -8.57 -12.51
C GLU A 133 4.34 -9.52 -12.41
N PRO A 134 4.54 -10.84 -12.58
CA PRO A 134 3.48 -11.80 -12.34
C PRO A 134 3.08 -11.78 -10.86
N LEU A 135 1.79 -11.81 -10.58
CA LEU A 135 1.29 -11.92 -9.22
C LEU A 135 1.30 -13.36 -8.74
N PRO A 136 1.42 -13.58 -7.42
CA PRO A 136 0.96 -14.83 -6.83
C PRO A 136 -0.55 -15.00 -7.06
N GLU A 137 -1.00 -16.24 -7.15
CA GLU A 137 -2.43 -16.60 -7.21
C GLU A 137 -3.22 -15.86 -6.12
N GLU A 138 -4.49 -15.58 -6.40
CA GLU A 138 -5.36 -14.95 -5.41
C GLU A 138 -5.41 -15.78 -4.13
N GLY A 139 -5.18 -15.11 -3.00
CA GLY A 139 -5.33 -15.74 -1.69
C GLY A 139 -6.75 -16.29 -1.53
N VAL A 140 -6.91 -17.31 -0.68
CA VAL A 140 -8.17 -18.06 -0.53
C VAL A 140 -9.36 -17.13 -0.24
N ASN A 141 -9.14 -16.06 0.53
CA ASN A 141 -10.16 -15.04 0.75
C ASN A 141 -9.63 -13.62 0.49
N VAL A 142 -10.55 -12.72 0.15
CA VAL A 142 -10.32 -11.27 0.07
C VAL A 142 -11.02 -10.59 1.25
N LYS A 143 -10.29 -9.76 2.01
CA LYS A 143 -10.81 -9.00 3.16
C LYS A 143 -10.82 -7.51 2.84
N ASP A 144 -12.01 -6.91 2.84
CA ASP A 144 -12.20 -5.49 2.54
C ASP A 144 -11.86 -4.59 3.74
N LEU A 145 -11.04 -3.56 3.51
CA LEU A 145 -10.63 -2.55 4.48
C LEU A 145 -10.98 -1.15 3.95
N HIS A 146 -12.08 -0.58 4.45
CA HIS A 146 -12.49 0.77 4.08
C HIS A 146 -11.68 1.83 4.83
N VAL A 147 -11.03 2.72 4.07
CA VAL A 147 -10.17 3.77 4.60
C VAL A 147 -10.89 5.11 4.51
N ALA A 148 -11.10 5.71 5.67
CA ALA A 148 -11.76 7.00 5.83
C ALA A 148 -10.80 8.04 6.40
N ALA A 149 -11.24 9.30 6.39
CA ALA A 149 -10.47 10.43 6.90
C ALA A 149 -10.05 10.27 8.39
N LYS A 150 -10.75 9.46 9.18
CA LYS A 150 -10.42 9.21 10.60
C LYS A 150 -9.65 7.91 10.83
N SER A 151 -9.35 7.13 9.79
CA SER A 151 -8.61 5.88 9.91
C SER A 151 -7.18 6.14 10.39
N SER A 152 -6.72 5.31 11.34
CA SER A 152 -5.34 5.32 11.85
C SER A 152 -4.44 4.49 10.94
N VAL A 153 -3.33 5.08 10.49
CA VAL A 153 -2.31 4.42 9.64
C VAL A 153 -1.72 3.19 10.35
N SER A 154 -1.38 3.31 11.63
CA SER A 154 -0.79 2.20 12.40
C SER A 154 -1.76 1.04 12.57
N ALA A 155 -3.04 1.33 12.87
CA ALA A 155 -4.06 0.30 12.98
C ALA A 155 -4.29 -0.42 11.64
N LEU A 156 -4.29 0.35 10.54
CA LEU A 156 -4.43 -0.19 9.19
C LEU A 156 -3.24 -1.08 8.81
N ALA A 157 -2.00 -0.69 9.15
CA ALA A 157 -0.80 -1.48 8.89
C ALA A 157 -0.83 -2.83 9.62
N VAL A 158 -1.25 -2.83 10.89
CA VAL A 158 -1.43 -4.08 11.67
C VAL A 158 -2.50 -4.97 11.04
N ALA A 159 -3.64 -4.39 10.63
CA ALA A 159 -4.70 -5.14 9.96
C ALA A 159 -4.22 -5.80 8.66
N ILE A 160 -3.52 -5.03 7.80
CA ILE A 160 -2.91 -5.58 6.58
C ILE A 160 -1.97 -6.73 6.91
N THR A 161 -1.06 -6.53 7.87
CA THR A 161 -0.05 -7.53 8.26
C THR A 161 -0.71 -8.84 8.68
N ASN A 162 -1.74 -8.79 9.52
CA ASN A 162 -2.46 -9.98 9.96
C ASN A 162 -3.11 -10.70 8.77
N ILE A 163 -3.87 -9.99 7.94
CA ILE A 163 -4.59 -10.57 6.80
C ILE A 163 -3.62 -11.29 5.85
N VAL A 164 -2.52 -10.64 5.47
CA VAL A 164 -1.58 -11.25 4.53
C VAL A 164 -0.78 -12.40 5.14
N HIS A 165 -0.50 -12.36 6.45
CA HIS A 165 0.14 -13.49 7.15
C HIS A 165 -0.76 -14.71 7.25
N ASP A 166 -2.08 -14.52 7.29
CA ASP A 166 -3.07 -15.60 7.24
C ASP A 166 -3.20 -16.20 5.81
N GLY A 167 -2.50 -15.65 4.82
CA GLY A 167 -2.56 -16.08 3.42
C GLY A 167 -3.72 -15.46 2.63
N ASP A 168 -4.47 -14.54 3.23
CA ASP A 168 -5.57 -13.81 2.60
C ASP A 168 -5.06 -12.57 1.84
N THR A 169 -5.92 -12.03 0.97
CA THR A 169 -5.68 -10.76 0.27
C THR A 169 -6.35 -9.61 1.02
N ALA A 170 -5.60 -8.58 1.40
CA ALA A 170 -6.17 -7.35 1.95
C ALA A 170 -6.57 -6.41 0.80
N LYS A 171 -7.85 -6.01 0.74
CA LYS A 171 -8.38 -5.07 -0.25
C LYS A 171 -8.71 -3.74 0.41
N LEU A 172 -7.83 -2.75 0.24
CA LEU A 172 -8.06 -1.42 0.78
C LEU A 172 -8.85 -0.57 -0.21
N ILE A 173 -9.86 0.15 0.30
CA ILE A 173 -10.74 0.99 -0.52
C ILE A 173 -10.77 2.39 0.10
N GLY A 174 -10.43 3.40 -0.67
CA GLY A 174 -10.41 4.79 -0.21
C GLY A 174 -10.74 5.79 -1.31
N ILE A 175 -11.29 6.95 -0.93
CA ILE A 175 -11.64 8.02 -1.87
C ILE A 175 -10.74 9.23 -1.63
N GLY A 176 -10.12 9.74 -2.68
CA GLY A 176 -9.35 10.97 -2.67
C GLY A 176 -7.90 10.86 -2.13
N PRO A 177 -7.13 11.96 -2.24
CA PRO A 177 -5.69 11.97 -2.00
C PRO A 177 -5.27 11.53 -0.60
N GLU A 178 -5.94 12.05 0.44
CA GLU A 178 -5.63 11.75 1.84
C GLU A 178 -5.74 10.26 2.16
N ASN A 179 -6.78 9.60 1.64
CA ASN A 179 -6.98 8.18 1.87
C ASN A 179 -5.96 7.34 1.10
N ALA A 180 -5.60 7.73 -0.14
CA ALA A 180 -4.52 7.09 -0.89
C ALA A 180 -3.19 7.16 -0.13
N PHE A 181 -2.88 8.32 0.45
CA PHE A 181 -1.70 8.54 1.27
C PHE A 181 -1.67 7.66 2.52
N LYS A 182 -2.78 7.58 3.26
CA LYS A 182 -2.89 6.68 4.43
C LYS A 182 -2.74 5.22 4.05
N MET A 183 -3.36 4.79 2.95
CA MET A 183 -3.22 3.43 2.44
C MET A 183 -1.77 3.11 2.12
N ALA A 184 -1.08 3.96 1.36
CA ALA A 184 0.31 3.77 0.99
C ALA A 184 1.24 3.70 2.22
N ARG A 185 1.08 4.61 3.20
CA ARG A 185 1.86 4.56 4.45
C ARG A 185 1.62 3.27 5.21
N ALA A 186 0.37 2.86 5.36
CA ALA A 186 0.03 1.64 6.09
C ALA A 186 0.60 0.39 5.39
N ILE A 187 0.57 0.35 4.06
CA ILE A 187 1.17 -0.71 3.25
C ILE A 187 2.68 -0.75 3.41
N ALA A 188 3.33 0.42 3.37
CA ALA A 188 4.78 0.53 3.52
C ALA A 188 5.23 0.03 4.91
N ILE A 189 4.48 0.36 5.97
CA ILE A 189 4.72 -0.13 7.34
C ILE A 189 4.50 -1.64 7.41
N ALA A 190 3.38 -2.14 6.85
CA ALA A 190 3.08 -3.57 6.83
C ALA A 190 4.15 -4.37 6.07
N ALA A 191 4.70 -3.83 4.98
CA ALA A 191 5.80 -4.44 4.23
C ALA A 191 7.04 -4.62 5.12
N ASN A 192 7.36 -3.64 5.97
CA ASN A 192 8.45 -3.76 6.93
C ASN A 192 8.17 -4.82 8.02
N HIS A 193 6.91 -5.01 8.41
CA HIS A 193 6.56 -6.10 9.34
C HIS A 193 6.77 -7.47 8.69
N CYS A 194 6.40 -7.60 7.41
CA CYS A 194 6.51 -8.83 6.64
C CYS A 194 7.97 -9.24 6.33
N THR A 195 8.96 -8.36 6.56
CA THR A 195 10.37 -8.71 6.45
C THR A 195 10.98 -9.19 7.77
N ASN A 196 10.30 -9.00 8.90
CA ASN A 196 10.80 -9.34 10.22
C ASN A 196 10.38 -10.77 10.63
N PRO A 197 11.33 -11.71 10.80
CA PRO A 197 11.02 -13.08 11.19
C PRO A 197 10.44 -13.22 12.61
N ALA A 198 10.61 -12.21 13.48
CA ALA A 198 10.02 -12.21 14.82
C ALA A 198 8.49 -11.99 14.79
N ILE A 199 7.98 -11.39 13.72
CA ILE A 199 6.59 -10.97 13.56
C ILE A 199 5.76 -12.09 12.90
N GLY A 200 6.32 -12.79 11.92
CA GLY A 200 5.61 -13.85 11.20
C GLY A 200 6.37 -14.38 9.99
N PRO A 201 5.65 -15.02 9.05
CA PRO A 201 6.22 -15.50 7.80
C PRO A 201 6.90 -14.38 7.01
N VAL A 202 8.17 -14.58 6.66
CA VAL A 202 8.93 -13.56 5.93
C VAL A 202 8.58 -13.60 4.44
N GLY A 203 8.19 -12.45 3.90
CA GLY A 203 7.83 -12.31 2.49
C GLY A 203 7.90 -10.87 2.00
N ASP A 204 7.72 -10.73 0.69
CA ASP A 204 7.65 -9.43 0.04
C ASP A 204 6.18 -9.06 -0.17
N LEU A 205 5.76 -7.92 0.37
CA LEU A 205 4.39 -7.43 0.23
C LEU A 205 4.24 -6.77 -1.15
N LEU A 206 3.25 -7.24 -1.91
CA LEU A 206 2.96 -6.84 -3.28
C LEU A 206 1.61 -6.11 -3.30
N CYS A 207 1.57 -4.95 -3.93
CA CYS A 207 0.34 -4.17 -4.05
C CYS A 207 -0.06 -4.02 -5.53
N GLN A 208 -1.36 -4.04 -5.82
CA GLN A 208 -1.90 -3.62 -7.11
C GLN A 208 -2.88 -2.49 -6.92
N ALA A 209 -2.89 -1.54 -7.85
CA ALA A 209 -3.88 -0.47 -7.87
C ALA A 209 -4.94 -0.73 -8.92
N ARG A 210 -6.19 -0.42 -8.57
CA ARG A 210 -7.32 -0.36 -9.48
C ARG A 210 -8.11 0.91 -9.19
N THR A 211 -8.60 1.56 -10.24
CA THR A 211 -9.65 2.57 -10.12
C THR A 211 -10.99 1.86 -10.04
N VAL A 212 -11.83 2.27 -9.10
CA VAL A 212 -13.16 1.69 -8.93
C VAL A 212 -14.21 2.78 -8.84
N VAL A 213 -15.38 2.52 -9.40
CA VAL A 213 -16.55 3.37 -9.21
C VAL A 213 -17.24 2.91 -7.93
N LEU A 214 -17.35 3.78 -6.94
CA LEU A 214 -18.04 3.49 -5.70
C LEU A 214 -19.42 4.13 -5.72
N ASP A 215 -20.43 3.31 -5.46
CA ASP A 215 -21.81 3.78 -5.31
C ASP A 215 -21.96 4.46 -3.92
N PRO A 216 -22.32 5.76 -3.87
CA PRO A 216 -22.50 6.46 -2.60
C PRO A 216 -23.62 5.86 -1.72
N THR A 217 -24.55 5.09 -2.30
CA THR A 217 -25.68 4.51 -1.55
C THR A 217 -25.29 3.36 -0.61
N THR A 218 -24.15 2.70 -0.84
CA THR A 218 -23.72 1.54 -0.02
C THR A 218 -22.79 1.91 1.13
N ASN A 219 -22.21 3.12 1.14
CA ASN A 219 -21.15 3.50 2.08
C ASN A 219 -21.31 4.90 2.73
N ALA A 220 -22.39 5.64 2.45
CA ALA A 220 -22.62 6.97 3.04
C ALA A 220 -23.62 6.92 4.21
N ALA A 221 -23.31 7.70 5.26
CA ALA A 221 -24.29 8.13 6.25
C ALA A 221 -25.49 8.83 5.56
N PRO A 222 -26.68 8.90 6.20
CA PRO A 222 -27.97 9.19 5.54
C PRO A 222 -28.12 10.55 4.83
N SER A 223 -27.12 11.41 4.83
CA SER A 223 -27.22 12.80 4.34
C SER A 223 -26.83 13.03 2.88
N GLN A 224 -26.43 12.01 2.12
CA GLN A 224 -26.11 12.15 0.69
C GLN A 224 -26.95 11.23 -0.19
N ARG A 225 -28.28 11.29 -0.05
CA ARG A 225 -29.19 10.68 -1.03
C ARG A 225 -29.27 11.61 -2.26
N GLY A 226 -28.47 11.30 -3.28
CA GLY A 226 -28.46 12.01 -4.57
C GLY A 226 -27.08 12.19 -5.23
N GLY A 227 -26.01 11.57 -4.71
CA GLY A 227 -24.64 11.79 -5.19
C GLY A 227 -24.32 11.08 -6.50
N LYS A 228 -23.67 11.79 -7.44
CA LYS A 228 -23.01 11.20 -8.61
C LYS A 228 -22.01 10.11 -8.18
N PRO A 229 -21.76 9.08 -9.00
CA PRO A 229 -20.73 8.08 -8.71
C PRO A 229 -19.38 8.73 -8.44
N PHE A 230 -18.68 8.26 -7.40
CA PHE A 230 -17.35 8.76 -7.04
C PHE A 230 -16.28 7.75 -7.44
N TRP A 231 -15.17 8.24 -7.98
CA TRP A 231 -14.02 7.41 -8.33
C TRP A 231 -13.14 7.15 -7.11
N GLY A 232 -13.22 5.93 -6.58
CA GLY A 232 -12.36 5.42 -5.53
C GLY A 232 -11.06 4.83 -6.07
N LEU A 233 -10.10 4.67 -5.16
CA LEU A 233 -8.90 3.89 -5.36
C LEU A 233 -9.02 2.59 -4.57
N GLN A 234 -8.75 1.47 -5.22
CA GLN A 234 -8.65 0.15 -4.60
C GLN A 234 -7.20 -0.32 -4.66
N LEU A 235 -6.66 -0.72 -3.52
CA LEU A 235 -5.34 -1.36 -3.41
C LEU A 235 -5.49 -2.82 -2.95
N LEU A 236 -5.11 -3.76 -3.81
CA LEU A 236 -5.06 -5.19 -3.50
C LEU A 236 -3.67 -5.55 -3.00
N VAL A 237 -3.59 -6.09 -1.80
CA VAL A 237 -2.33 -6.33 -1.10
C VAL A 237 -2.19 -7.81 -0.77
N ARG A 238 -1.05 -8.39 -1.16
CA ARG A 238 -0.70 -9.80 -0.95
C ARG A 238 0.72 -9.93 -0.45
N ILE A 239 1.06 -11.07 0.15
CA ILE A 239 2.45 -11.41 0.49
C ILE A 239 2.97 -12.50 -0.44
N ARG A 240 4.19 -12.32 -0.97
CA ARG A 240 4.96 -13.37 -1.63
C ARG A 240 5.97 -13.92 -0.62
N LEU A 241 5.69 -15.10 -0.07
CA LEU A 241 6.57 -15.72 0.92
C LEU A 241 7.94 -16.07 0.32
N LYS A 242 9.01 -15.79 1.06
CA LYS A 242 10.35 -16.25 0.68
C LYS A 242 10.42 -17.75 0.95
N LYS A 243 10.63 -18.56 -0.09
CA LYS A 243 10.90 -20.00 0.08
C LYS A 243 12.07 -20.13 1.06
N ARG A 244 11.84 -20.78 2.22
CA ARG A 244 12.93 -21.17 3.11
C ARG A 244 13.88 -22.03 2.27
N ARG A 245 15.12 -21.57 2.04
CA ARG A 245 16.18 -22.45 1.55
C ARG A 245 16.29 -23.57 2.58
N LYS A 246 15.83 -24.79 2.25
CA LYS A 246 16.16 -25.97 3.04
C LYS A 246 17.68 -26.01 3.06
N LYS A 247 18.30 -25.85 4.23
CA LYS A 247 19.68 -26.27 4.42
C LYS A 247 19.66 -27.75 4.12
N VAL A 248 20.19 -28.13 2.96
CA VAL A 248 20.55 -29.53 2.71
C VAL A 248 21.72 -29.78 3.68
N PRO A 249 21.58 -30.67 4.68
CA PRO A 249 22.74 -31.07 5.46
C PRO A 249 23.73 -31.70 4.50
N LEU A 250 24.95 -31.15 4.47
CA LEU A 250 26.12 -31.81 3.90
C LEU A 250 26.52 -32.98 4.82
#